data_AF-A0A841HGN5-F1
#
_entry.id   AF-A0A841HGN5-F1
#
_cell.length_a   1.000
_cell.length_b   1.000
_cell.length_c   1.000
_cell.angle_alpha   90.00
_cell.angle_beta   90.00
_cell.angle_gamma   90.00
#
_symmetry.space_group_name_H-M   'P 1'
#
loop_
_entity.id
_entity.type
_entity.pdbx_description
1 polymer ?
#
loop_
_entity_poly.entity_id
_entity_poly.type
_entity_poly.pdbx_seq_one_letter_code
_entity_poly.pdbx_strand_id
1 'polypeptide(L)'
;MAVRRSLLSGRSQLRLAELHRAVATSLQTLNQHHSLLVGALMSCDAATQQAMRDEHRRHVAVAIDALAKLGIFLDHCRIDLDEAADDPSANGAPAIS
;
A
#
# COMPACT_ATOMS: atom_id res chain seq x y z
N MET A 1 -11.27 -20.40 23.56
CA MET A 1 -11.14 -19.81 22.21
C MET A 1 -10.29 -18.55 22.33
N ALA A 2 -9.06 -18.57 21.83
CA ALA A 2 -8.20 -17.39 21.85
C ALA A 2 -8.76 -16.36 20.85
N VAL A 3 -9.31 -15.26 21.38
CA VAL A 3 -9.71 -14.10 20.58
C VAL A 3 -8.43 -13.60 19.91
N ARG A 4 -8.31 -13.74 18.58
CA ARG A 4 -7.27 -13.05 17.81
C ARG A 4 -7.56 -11.56 17.90
N ARG A 5 -7.07 -10.91 18.96
CA ARG A 5 -7.08 -9.45 19.06
C ARG A 5 -6.26 -8.95 17.89
N SER A 6 -6.93 -8.29 16.96
CA SER A 6 -6.24 -7.58 15.89
C SER A 6 -5.23 -6.63 16.51
N LEU A 7 -4.01 -6.69 16.01
CA LEU A 7 -2.92 -5.76 16.34
C LEU A 7 -3.27 -4.31 15.91
N LEU A 8 -4.22 -4.15 14.98
CA LEU A 8 -4.64 -2.87 14.45
C LEU A 8 -6.04 -2.48 14.93
N SER A 9 -6.24 -1.18 15.19
CA SER A 9 -7.57 -0.60 15.38
C SER A 9 -8.46 -0.87 14.15
N GLY A 10 -9.79 -0.97 14.33
CA GLY A 10 -10.71 -1.19 13.19
C GLY A 10 -10.58 -0.13 12.10
N ARG A 11 -10.24 1.12 12.45
CA ARG A 11 -9.97 2.20 11.49
C ARG A 11 -8.68 1.96 10.71
N SER A 12 -7.62 1.49 11.37
CA SER A 12 -6.34 1.15 10.75
C SER A 12 -6.48 -0.05 9.80
N GLN A 13 -7.29 -1.05 10.16
CA GLN A 13 -7.61 -2.19 9.28
C GLN A 13 -8.33 -1.76 8.00
N LEU A 14 -9.34 -0.89 8.12
CA LEU A 14 -10.06 -0.34 6.95
C LEU A 14 -9.09 0.42 6.04
N ARG A 15 -8.25 1.27 6.63
CA ARG A 15 -7.27 2.04 5.87
C ARG A 15 -6.25 1.14 5.15
N LEU A 16 -5.80 0.07 5.81
CA LEU A 16 -4.91 -0.92 5.21
C LEU A 16 -5.57 -1.60 4.00
N ALA A 17 -6.83 -2.01 4.13
CA ALA A 17 -7.59 -2.62 3.03
C ALA A 17 -7.76 -1.67 1.84
N GLU A 18 -8.04 -0.39 2.09
CA GLU A 18 -8.09 0.65 1.06
C GLU A 18 -6.75 0.80 0.31
N LEU A 19 -5.65 0.88 1.04
CA LEU A 19 -4.31 1.02 0.46
C LEU A 19 -3.92 -0.21 -0.37
N HIS A 20 -4.21 -1.42 0.12
CA HIS A 20 -4.02 -2.64 -0.67
C HIS A 20 -4.84 -2.64 -1.96
N ARG A 21 -6.11 -2.22 -1.89
CA ARG A 21 -6.97 -2.13 -3.08
C ARG A 21 -6.45 -1.11 -4.08
N ALA A 22 -5.97 0.04 -3.61
CA ALA A 22 -5.33 1.05 -4.45
C ALA A 22 -4.09 0.49 -5.16
N VAL A 23 -3.18 -0.15 -4.42
CA VAL A 23 -1.99 -0.81 -4.99
C VAL A 23 -2.36 -1.86 -6.03
N ALA A 24 -3.30 -2.75 -5.70
CA ALA A 24 -3.73 -3.81 -6.61
C ALA A 24 -4.29 -3.24 -7.92
N THR A 25 -5.08 -2.16 -7.83
CA THR A 25 -5.64 -1.47 -8.99
C THR A 25 -4.54 -0.85 -9.84
N SER A 26 -3.60 -0.11 -9.22
CA SER A 26 -2.49 0.53 -9.94
C SER A 26 -1.59 -0.48 -10.64
N LEU A 27 -1.26 -1.60 -9.99
CA LEU A 27 -0.47 -2.68 -10.59
C LEU A 27 -1.21 -3.38 -11.73
N GLN A 28 -2.51 -3.60 -11.58
CA GLN A 28 -3.34 -4.18 -12.65
C GLN A 28 -3.36 -3.26 -13.88
N THR A 29 -3.57 -1.95 -13.70
CA THR A 29 -3.52 -0.97 -14.78
C THR A 29 -2.15 -0.93 -15.45
N LEU A 30 -1.07 -0.92 -14.66
CA LEU A 30 0.29 -0.95 -15.20
C LEU A 30 0.56 -2.20 -16.03
N ASN A 31 0.15 -3.37 -15.54
CA ASN A 31 0.33 -4.64 -16.23
C ASN A 31 -0.48 -4.71 -17.53
N GLN A 32 -1.73 -4.24 -17.52
CA GLN A 32 -2.55 -4.13 -18.73
C GLN A 32 -1.90 -3.22 -19.76
N HIS A 33 -1.41 -2.06 -19.32
CA HIS A 33 -0.74 -1.11 -20.20
C HIS A 33 0.59 -1.63 -20.74
N HIS A 34 1.30 -2.51 -20.02
CA HIS A 34 2.57 -3.07 -20.48
C HIS A 34 2.42 -3.79 -21.83
N SER A 35 1.36 -4.59 -21.99
CA SER A 35 1.09 -5.29 -23.26
C SER A 35 0.80 -4.31 -24.41
N LEU A 36 0.10 -3.21 -24.13
CA LEU A 36 -0.18 -2.15 -25.12
C LEU A 36 1.11 -1.43 -25.54
N LEU A 37 1.99 -1.12 -24.59
CA LEU A 37 3.29 -0.51 -24.89
C LEU A 37 4.10 -1.44 -25.81
N VAL A 38 4.21 -2.72 -25.49
CA VAL A 38 4.96 -3.69 -26.30
C VAL A 38 4.40 -3.72 -27.73
N GLY A 39 3.08 -3.79 -27.89
CA GLY A 39 2.44 -3.75 -29.21
C GLY A 39 2.76 -2.48 -29.99
N ALA A 40 2.69 -1.32 -29.34
CA ALA A 40 3.01 -0.04 -29.97
C ALA A 40 4.49 0.07 -30.39
N LEU A 41 5.41 -0.44 -29.57
CA LEU A 41 6.85 -0.43 -29.87
C LEU A 41 7.22 -1.33 -31.06
N MET A 42 6.45 -2.39 -31.31
CA MET A 42 6.72 -3.31 -32.42
C MET A 42 6.16 -2.81 -33.76
N SER A 43 5.06 -2.04 -33.72
CA SER A 43 4.19 -1.90 -34.89
C SER A 43 3.79 -0.47 -35.26
N CYS A 44 4.04 0.53 -34.40
CA CYS A 44 3.63 1.91 -34.63
C CYS A 44 4.79 2.82 -35.02
N ASP A 45 4.48 4.01 -35.53
CA ASP A 45 5.46 5.05 -35.81
C ASP A 45 6.08 5.66 -34.53
N ALA A 46 7.16 6.40 -34.70
CA ALA A 46 7.93 6.96 -33.59
C ALA A 46 7.13 7.91 -32.69
N ALA A 47 6.17 8.67 -33.22
CA ALA A 47 5.37 9.58 -32.42
C ALA A 47 4.42 8.80 -31.51
N THR A 48 3.74 7.78 -32.04
CA THR A 48 2.91 6.88 -31.23
C THR A 48 3.74 6.10 -30.21
N GLN A 49 4.90 5.59 -30.59
CA GLN A 49 5.80 4.90 -29.65
C GLN A 49 6.19 5.80 -28.47
N GLN A 50 6.50 7.07 -28.74
CA GLN A 50 6.86 8.02 -27.70
C GLN A 50 5.69 8.33 -26.77
N ALA A 51 4.49 8.59 -27.34
CA ALA A 51 3.29 8.82 -26.55
C ALA A 51 2.98 7.63 -25.62
N MET A 52 3.11 6.40 -26.13
CA MET A 52 2.87 5.20 -25.33
C MET A 52 3.91 4.99 -24.23
N ARG A 53 5.18 5.33 -24.48
CA ARG A 53 6.22 5.32 -23.45
C ARG A 53 5.91 6.31 -22.34
N ASP A 54 5.53 7.53 -22.70
CA ASP A 54 5.21 8.58 -21.73
C ASP A 54 3.99 8.21 -20.89
N GLU A 55 2.98 7.59 -21.49
CA GLU A 55 1.84 7.05 -20.76
C GLU A 55 2.22 5.90 -19.82
N HIS A 56 3.03 4.96 -20.29
CA HIS A 56 3.50 3.87 -19.43
C HIS A 56 4.30 4.39 -18.23
N ARG A 57 5.15 5.41 -18.43
CA ARG A 57 5.88 6.08 -17.33
C ARG A 57 4.95 6.74 -16.33
N ARG A 58 3.86 7.36 -16.77
CA ARG A 58 2.81 7.89 -15.88
C ARG A 58 2.19 6.78 -15.03
N HIS A 59 1.84 5.64 -15.62
CA HIS A 59 1.31 4.50 -14.87
C HIS A 59 2.30 3.91 -13.87
N VAL A 60 3.59 3.82 -14.22
CA VAL A 60 4.66 3.39 -13.30
C VAL A 60 4.74 4.33 -12.09
N ALA A 61 4.74 5.64 -12.31
CA ALA A 61 4.81 6.62 -11.22
C ALA A 61 3.63 6.49 -10.25
N VAL A 62 2.41 6.30 -10.76
CA VAL A 62 1.21 6.07 -9.94
C VAL A 62 1.33 4.78 -9.12
N ALA A 63 1.83 3.69 -9.70
CA ALA A 63 2.02 2.43 -8.97
C ALA A 63 3.07 2.56 -7.85
N ILE A 64 4.17 3.27 -8.11
CA ILE A 64 5.21 3.55 -7.10
C ILE A 64 4.64 4.37 -5.94
N ASP A 65 3.89 5.44 -6.23
CA ASP A 65 3.26 6.28 -5.20
C ASP A 65 2.26 5.49 -4.34
N ALA A 66 1.46 4.60 -4.94
CA ALA A 66 0.55 3.73 -4.20
C ALA A 66 1.30 2.77 -3.26
N LEU A 67 2.39 2.16 -3.74
CA LEU A 67 3.25 1.28 -2.94
C LEU A 67 3.93 2.05 -1.80
N ALA A 68 4.43 3.26 -2.07
CA ALA A 68 5.05 4.11 -1.05
C ALA A 68 4.06 4.47 0.07
N LYS A 69 2.82 4.84 -0.28
CA LYS A 69 1.76 5.11 0.71
C LYS A 69 1.43 3.90 1.58
N LEU A 70 1.39 2.70 0.99
CA LEU A 70 1.21 1.46 1.75
C LEU A 70 2.40 1.20 2.69
N GLY A 71 3.63 1.35 2.20
CA GLY A 71 4.85 1.18 3.00
C GLY A 71 4.89 2.12 4.21
N ILE A 72 4.69 3.42 3.98
CA ILE A 72 4.64 4.45 5.04
C ILE A 72 3.58 4.10 6.09
N PHE A 73 2.40 3.63 5.65
CA PHE A 73 1.34 3.25 6.57
C PHE A 73 1.72 2.03 7.43
N LEU A 74 2.34 1.01 6.83
CA LEU A 74 2.82 -0.17 7.55
C LEU A 74 3.91 0.18 8.56
N ASP A 75 4.83 1.08 8.19
CA ASP A 75 5.87 1.57 9.11
C ASP A 75 5.26 2.31 10.30
N HIS A 76 4.26 3.15 10.07
CA HIS A 76 3.53 3.83 11.15
C HIS A 76 2.80 2.84 12.07
N CYS A 77 2.10 1.86 11.49
CA CYS A 77 1.46 0.80 12.28
C CYS A 77 2.46 -0.06 13.07
N ARG A 78 3.71 -0.19 12.62
CA ARG A 78 4.74 -0.90 13.39
C ARG A 78 5.16 -0.10 14.62
N ILE A 79 5.32 1.22 14.48
CA ILE A 79 5.63 2.11 15.61
C ILE A 79 4.52 2.04 16.67
N ASP A 80 3.26 2.04 16.26
CA ASP A 80 2.13 1.92 17.20
C ASP A 80 2.13 0.58 17.98
N LEU A 81 2.66 -0.50 17.38
CA LEU A 81 2.74 -1.81 18.04
C LEU A 81 3.88 -1.91 19.03
N ASP A 82 5.01 -1.28 18.72
CA ASP A 82 6.16 -1.23 19.62
C ASP A 82 5.88 -0.27 20.79
N GLU A 83 5.20 0.88 20.58
CA GLU A 83 4.76 1.77 21.67
C GLU A 83 3.72 1.13 22.60
N ALA A 84 2.76 0.35 22.06
CA ALA A 84 1.77 -0.34 22.88
C ALA A 84 2.37 -1.50 23.72
N ALA A 85 3.53 -2.03 23.33
CA ALA A 85 4.24 -3.05 24.09
C ALA A 85 5.06 -2.48 25.27
N ASP A 86 5.34 -1.17 25.24
CA ASP A 86 6.21 -0.47 26.20
C ASP A 86 5.43 0.35 27.25
N ASP A 87 4.12 0.14 27.41
CA ASP A 87 3.34 0.75 28.51
C ASP A 87 3.25 -0.18 29.74
N PRO A 88 4.13 -0.02 30.76
CA PRO A 88 4.03 -0.75 32.02
C PRO A 88 2.83 -0.32 32.89
N SER A 89 2.03 0.67 32.50
CA SER A 89 0.95 1.23 33.33
C SER A 89 -0.38 0.47 33.26
N ALA A 90 -0.49 -0.61 32.47
CA ALA A 90 -1.72 -1.42 32.38
C ALA A 90 -1.88 -2.49 33.49
N ASN A 91 -0.89 -2.64 34.39
CA ASN A 91 -0.96 -3.53 35.56
C ASN A 91 -1.19 -2.77 36.87
N GLY A 92 -2.07 -1.75 36.84
CA GLY A 92 -2.61 -1.12 38.03
C GLY A 92 -3.51 -2.08 38.81
N ALA A 93 -2.91 -3.03 39.53
CA ALA A 93 -3.57 -3.72 40.63
C ALA A 93 -4.05 -2.67 41.64
N PRO A 94 -5.28 -2.76 42.16
CA PRO A 94 -5.73 -1.82 43.18
C PRO A 94 -4.90 -2.08 44.44
N ALA A 95 -4.16 -1.05 44.89
CA ALA A 95 -3.56 -1.05 46.20
C ALA A 95 -4.68 -1.00 47.24
N ILE A 96 -5.04 -2.18 47.74
CA ILE A 96 -5.72 -2.33 49.01
C ILE A 96 -4.68 -2.10 50.11
N SER A 97 -4.80 -0.98 50.83
CA SER A 97 -4.33 -0.86 52.21
C SER A 97 -5.06 0.26 52.94
#